data_AF-A0A0M3KJD7-F1
#
_entry.id   AF-A0A0M3KJD7-F1
#
_cell.length_a   1.000
_cell.length_b   1.000
_cell.length_c   1.000
_cell.angle_alpha   90.00
_cell.angle_beta   90.00
_cell.angle_gamma   90.00
#
_symmetry.space_group_name_H-M   'P 1'
#
loop_
_entity.id
_entity.type
_entity.pdbx_description
1 polymer ?
#
loop_
_entity_poly.entity_id
_entity_poly.type
_entity_poly.pdbx_seq_one_letter_code
_entity_poly.pdbx_strand_id
1 'polypeptide(L)'
;LLHAWAETIFSLKSHETAASMGGCEFVDLIELHLYKESDDGDVRTIVDCEVLCGSADEHSTMVIELLVSPKSDIVLLNNDAIVDGYRLVDLKVGTDLELKQEVYRNYASVFSQDDAITAKLSWQRVEDQPTTVSANFSSPFVDAEWTDPLGRLVKASTVPSYDSIYGSQIVTLLANETLTPSIGEWQLNIWAAAVLGGPPVSAGNNHKAKTARTHLASVNFVTFPSDGRDLNKSLIRKYFTVMDACTVNTTAKPDGVLLNSSANCSQTLWSHHSPDPKSEFNFYRFLADKTDR
;
A
#
# COMPACT_ATOMS: atom_id res chain seq x y z
N LEU A 1 5.47 0.54 -15.41
CA LEU A 1 5.30 1.16 -14.07
C LEU A 1 6.36 0.73 -13.04
N LEU A 2 6.39 -0.52 -12.57
CA LEU A 2 7.24 -0.93 -11.41
C LEU A 2 8.74 -0.63 -11.57
N HIS A 3 9.31 -0.86 -12.75
CA HIS A 3 10.72 -0.52 -13.04
C HIS A 3 11.03 0.97 -12.80
N ALA A 4 10.21 1.86 -13.36
CA ALA A 4 10.40 3.30 -13.21
C ALA A 4 10.09 3.79 -11.76
N TRP A 5 9.18 3.10 -11.06
CA TRP A 5 8.97 3.32 -9.62
C TRP A 5 10.22 2.95 -8.82
N ALA A 6 10.83 1.79 -9.06
CA ALA A 6 12.05 1.35 -8.40
C ALA A 6 13.23 2.30 -8.67
N GLU A 7 13.40 2.73 -9.92
CA GLU A 7 14.39 3.76 -10.32
C GLU A 7 14.20 5.07 -9.52
N THR A 8 12.95 5.51 -9.35
CA THR A 8 12.63 6.72 -8.59
C THR A 8 12.92 6.54 -7.10
N ILE A 9 12.55 5.40 -6.52
CA ILE A 9 12.83 5.04 -5.13
C ILE A 9 14.34 5.02 -4.87
N PHE A 10 15.11 4.39 -5.77
CA PHE A 10 16.57 4.39 -5.72
C PHE A 10 17.14 5.81 -5.76
N SER A 11 16.68 6.64 -6.72
CA SER A 11 17.11 8.04 -6.84
C SER A 11 16.81 8.85 -5.57
N LEU A 12 15.67 8.62 -4.92
CA LEU A 12 15.34 9.30 -3.66
C LEU A 12 16.34 8.92 -2.54
N LYS A 13 16.68 7.64 -2.42
CA LYS A 13 17.64 7.18 -1.41
C LYS A 13 19.05 7.70 -1.67
N SER A 14 19.51 7.66 -2.92
CA SER A 14 20.87 8.10 -3.28
C SER A 14 21.12 9.60 -3.02
N HIS A 15 20.08 10.43 -3.11
CA HIS A 15 20.16 11.86 -2.78
C HIS A 15 20.10 12.14 -1.27
N GLU A 16 19.41 11.32 -0.47
CA GLU A 16 19.31 11.50 0.98
C GLU A 16 20.60 11.07 1.70
N THR A 17 21.27 10.03 1.19
CA THR A 17 22.55 9.57 1.70
C THR A 17 23.67 9.88 0.71
N ALA A 18 24.00 11.18 0.58
CA ALA A 18 25.16 11.65 -0.20
C ALA A 18 26.51 10.97 0.17
N ALA A 19 26.54 10.17 1.25
CA ALA A 19 27.69 9.40 1.71
C ALA A 19 27.56 7.87 1.54
N SER A 20 26.41 7.30 1.11
CA SER A 20 26.23 5.83 1.11
C SER A 20 25.87 5.19 -0.22
N MET A 21 25.38 5.93 -1.22
CA MET A 21 25.06 5.42 -2.57
C MET A 21 25.42 6.43 -3.68
N GLY A 22 26.16 7.50 -3.32
CA GLY A 22 26.62 8.50 -4.29
C GLY A 22 27.59 7.88 -5.30
N GLY A 23 27.36 8.12 -6.59
CA GLY A 23 28.17 7.53 -7.68
C GLY A 23 27.67 6.17 -8.17
N CYS A 24 26.43 5.80 -7.82
CA CYS A 24 25.73 4.65 -8.38
C CYS A 24 24.57 5.09 -9.25
N GLU A 25 24.42 4.47 -10.42
CA GLU A 25 23.31 4.66 -11.35
C GLU A 25 22.43 3.41 -11.37
N PHE A 26 21.12 3.61 -11.40
CA PHE A 26 20.15 2.52 -11.52
C PHE A 26 20.25 1.91 -12.93
N VAL A 27 20.30 0.58 -13.00
CA VAL A 27 20.33 -0.16 -14.28
C VAL A 27 18.99 -0.86 -14.51
N ASP A 28 18.59 -1.74 -13.59
CA ASP A 28 17.39 -2.56 -13.75
C ASP A 28 16.76 -2.93 -12.39
N LEU A 29 15.45 -3.20 -12.42
CA LEU A 29 14.71 -3.82 -11.34
C LEU A 29 14.75 -5.35 -11.55
N ILE A 30 15.40 -6.07 -10.63
CA ILE A 30 15.55 -7.52 -10.72
C ILE A 30 14.27 -8.19 -10.22
N GLU A 31 13.92 -7.97 -8.96
CA GLU A 31 12.81 -8.64 -8.29
C GLU A 31 12.20 -7.78 -7.17
N LEU A 32 10.97 -8.12 -6.79
CA LEU A 32 10.29 -7.56 -5.64
C LEU A 32 9.90 -8.69 -4.69
N HIS A 33 10.31 -8.59 -3.43
CA HIS A 33 9.90 -9.53 -2.39
C HIS A 33 8.95 -8.87 -1.39
N LEU A 34 7.95 -9.64 -0.97
CA LEU A 34 7.09 -9.28 0.15
C LEU A 34 7.85 -9.50 1.45
N TYR A 35 7.90 -8.48 2.31
CA TYR A 35 8.45 -8.59 3.66
C TYR A 35 7.37 -8.33 4.70
N LYS A 36 7.31 -9.21 5.71
CA LYS A 36 6.48 -9.06 6.90
C LYS A 36 7.23 -9.58 8.10
N GLU A 37 7.38 -8.74 9.12
CA GLU A 37 8.13 -9.07 10.33
C GLU A 37 7.37 -10.02 11.26
N SER A 38 6.03 -9.95 11.24
CA SER A 38 5.14 -10.81 12.04
C SER A 38 3.77 -10.93 11.35
N ASP A 39 2.91 -11.83 11.82
CA ASP A 39 1.57 -12.04 11.25
C ASP A 39 0.65 -10.80 11.34
N ASP A 40 0.92 -9.90 12.28
CA ASP A 40 0.18 -8.63 12.45
C ASP A 40 0.96 -7.40 11.97
N GLY A 41 2.21 -7.59 11.55
CA GLY A 41 3.09 -6.50 11.11
C GLY A 41 2.68 -5.88 9.78
N ASP A 42 3.11 -4.65 9.55
CA ASP A 42 2.92 -3.98 8.27
C ASP A 42 3.65 -4.70 7.14
N VAL A 43 3.01 -4.72 5.99
CA VAL A 43 3.58 -5.24 4.75
C VAL A 43 4.57 -4.21 4.19
N ARG A 44 5.78 -4.67 3.87
CA ARG A 44 6.82 -3.90 3.21
C ARG A 44 7.27 -4.63 1.94
N THR A 45 8.02 -3.93 1.11
CA THR A 45 8.58 -4.48 -0.14
C THR A 45 10.08 -4.36 -0.12
N ILE A 46 10.76 -5.47 -0.38
CA ILE A 46 12.18 -5.49 -0.69
C ILE A 46 12.30 -5.31 -2.19
N VAL A 47 13.11 -4.34 -2.61
CA VAL A 47 13.33 -4.01 -4.02
C VAL A 47 14.77 -4.34 -4.37
N ASP A 48 14.94 -5.34 -5.23
CA ASP A 48 16.25 -5.77 -5.72
C ASP A 48 16.60 -4.98 -6.97
N CYS A 49 17.68 -4.20 -6.91
CA CYS A 49 18.11 -3.37 -8.03
C CYS A 49 19.50 -3.77 -8.49
N GLU A 50 19.68 -3.87 -9.79
CA GLU A 50 20.99 -3.83 -10.42
C GLU A 50 21.41 -2.37 -10.58
N VAL A 51 22.64 -2.07 -10.17
CA VAL A 51 23.17 -0.71 -10.21
C VAL A 51 24.62 -0.71 -10.67
N LEU A 52 25.00 0.36 -11.37
CA LEU A 52 26.34 0.58 -11.88
C LEU A 52 27.03 1.61 -10.98
N CYS A 53 28.10 1.22 -10.30
CA CYS A 53 28.80 2.07 -9.36
C CYS A 53 30.27 2.19 -9.70
N GLY A 54 30.81 3.41 -9.54
CA GLY A 54 32.23 3.67 -9.75
C GLY A 54 32.51 5.04 -10.33
N SER A 55 33.76 5.24 -10.72
CA SER A 55 34.18 6.43 -11.47
C SER A 55 34.10 6.16 -12.96
N ALA A 56 34.16 7.22 -13.79
CA ALA A 56 33.97 7.14 -15.24
C ALA A 56 34.80 6.06 -15.96
N ASP A 57 35.95 5.67 -15.40
CA ASP A 57 36.90 4.74 -16.02
C ASP A 57 36.85 3.30 -15.44
N GLU A 58 36.19 3.09 -14.29
CA GLU A 58 36.03 1.77 -13.66
C GLU A 58 34.63 1.67 -13.05
N HIS A 59 33.69 1.14 -13.85
CA HIS A 59 32.35 0.83 -13.37
C HIS A 59 32.25 -0.63 -12.96
N SER A 60 31.67 -0.88 -11.80
CA SER A 60 31.31 -2.20 -11.31
C SER A 60 29.80 -2.31 -11.20
N THR A 61 29.25 -3.39 -11.75
CA THR A 61 27.84 -3.74 -11.56
C THR A 61 27.67 -4.44 -10.22
N MET A 62 26.68 -4.02 -9.44
CA MET A 62 26.36 -4.60 -8.14
C MET A 62 24.86 -4.71 -7.93
N VAL A 63 24.48 -5.60 -7.01
CA VAL A 63 23.08 -5.77 -6.59
C VAL A 63 22.91 -5.17 -5.20
N ILE A 64 21.89 -4.34 -5.08
CA ILE A 64 21.44 -3.75 -3.82
C ILE A 64 20.01 -4.15 -3.54
N GLU A 65 19.66 -4.17 -2.26
CA GLU A 65 18.25 -4.28 -1.85
C GLU A 65 17.84 -3.02 -1.10
N LEU A 66 16.62 -2.57 -1.36
CA LEU A 66 15.99 -1.47 -0.65
C LEU A 66 14.77 -1.99 0.11
N LEU A 67 14.70 -1.71 1.40
CA LEU A 67 13.48 -1.95 2.18
C LEU A 67 12.55 -0.74 2.05
N VAL A 68 11.42 -0.92 1.37
CA VAL A 68 10.45 0.13 1.11
C VAL A 68 9.15 -0.13 1.87
N SER A 69 8.68 0.87 2.60
CA SER A 69 7.39 0.85 3.27
C SER A 69 6.43 1.85 2.61
N PRO A 70 5.24 1.41 2.17
CA PRO A 70 4.19 2.32 1.74
C PRO A 70 3.65 3.09 2.94
N LYS A 71 3.31 4.37 2.72
CA LYS A 71 2.66 5.25 3.70
C LYS A 71 1.17 5.29 3.40
N SER A 72 0.36 5.16 4.46
CA SER A 72 -1.08 5.40 4.42
C SER A 72 -1.38 6.85 4.81
N ASP A 73 -2.13 7.56 3.96
CA ASP A 73 -2.72 8.87 4.30
C ASP A 73 -4.20 8.66 4.64
N ILE A 74 -4.44 7.93 5.73
CA ILE A 74 -5.77 7.51 6.19
C ILE A 74 -6.10 8.27 7.47
N VAL A 75 -7.26 8.91 7.48
CA VAL A 75 -7.77 9.66 8.62
C VAL A 75 -9.15 9.15 8.97
N LEU A 76 -9.25 8.47 10.13
CA LEU A 76 -10.53 8.18 10.76
C LEU A 76 -10.94 9.45 11.53
N LEU A 77 -12.02 10.10 11.09
CA LEU A 77 -12.39 11.45 11.54
C LEU A 77 -13.31 11.41 12.77
N ASN A 78 -14.12 10.36 12.88
CA ASN A 78 -15.06 10.16 13.99
C ASN A 78 -15.00 8.71 14.46
N ASN A 79 -13.93 8.34 15.17
CA ASN A 79 -13.68 6.95 15.59
C ASN A 79 -14.73 6.42 16.57
N ASP A 80 -15.49 7.32 17.21
CA ASP A 80 -16.61 7.01 18.08
C ASP A 80 -17.98 7.03 17.38
N ALA A 81 -18.03 7.40 16.10
CA ALA A 81 -19.28 7.35 15.36
C ALA A 81 -19.75 5.90 15.24
N ILE A 82 -21.00 5.68 15.62
CA ILE A 82 -21.68 4.40 15.49
C ILE A 82 -22.71 4.57 14.37
N VAL A 83 -22.55 3.76 13.32
CA VAL A 83 -23.44 3.72 12.16
C VAL A 83 -24.22 2.42 12.23
N ASP A 84 -25.52 2.54 12.51
CA ASP A 84 -26.44 1.40 12.65
C ASP A 84 -25.91 0.26 13.54
N GLY A 85 -25.30 0.63 14.68
CA GLY A 85 -24.74 -0.32 15.65
C GLY A 85 -23.32 -0.82 15.35
N TYR A 86 -22.64 -0.31 14.33
CA TYR A 86 -21.26 -0.65 13.97
C TYR A 86 -20.32 0.55 14.06
N ARG A 87 -19.08 0.30 14.41
CA ARG A 87 -17.98 1.28 14.45
C ARG A 87 -16.97 0.96 13.35
N LEU A 88 -16.56 1.98 12.59
CA LEU A 88 -15.46 1.85 11.63
C LEU A 88 -14.13 1.81 12.40
N VAL A 89 -13.35 0.74 12.26
CA VAL A 89 -12.10 0.53 13.01
C VAL A 89 -10.85 0.58 12.14
N ASP A 90 -10.97 0.27 10.85
CA ASP A 90 -9.86 0.33 9.89
C ASP A 90 -10.38 0.73 8.51
N LEU A 91 -9.51 1.35 7.72
CA LEU A 91 -9.72 1.65 6.30
C LEU A 91 -8.42 1.37 5.58
N LYS A 92 -8.44 0.57 4.53
CA LYS A 92 -7.28 0.29 3.67
C LYS A 92 -7.65 0.51 2.22
N VAL A 93 -6.67 0.88 1.40
CA VAL A 93 -6.82 1.04 -0.05
C VAL A 93 -5.78 0.15 -0.73
N GLY A 94 -6.19 -0.53 -1.80
CA GLY A 94 -5.34 -1.42 -2.57
C GLY A 94 -5.95 -1.82 -3.90
N THR A 95 -5.21 -2.63 -4.64
CA THR A 95 -5.64 -3.25 -5.90
C THR A 95 -5.48 -4.76 -5.82
N ASP A 96 -6.00 -5.48 -6.81
CA ASP A 96 -5.96 -6.94 -6.88
C ASP A 96 -6.50 -7.61 -5.61
N LEU A 97 -7.67 -7.15 -5.16
CA LEU A 97 -8.35 -7.69 -4.01
C LEU A 97 -8.85 -9.12 -4.29
N GLU A 98 -8.31 -10.10 -3.57
CA GLU A 98 -8.88 -11.44 -3.55
C GLU A 98 -10.02 -11.50 -2.53
N LEU A 99 -11.25 -11.56 -3.02
CA LEU A 99 -12.46 -11.50 -2.19
C LEU A 99 -12.57 -12.63 -1.15
N LYS A 100 -12.04 -13.83 -1.43
CA LYS A 100 -12.15 -14.97 -0.51
C LYS A 100 -11.32 -14.79 0.78
N GLN A 101 -10.13 -14.20 0.64
CA GLN A 101 -9.21 -13.94 1.74
C GLN A 101 -9.28 -12.48 2.21
N GLU A 102 -9.94 -11.62 1.45
CA GLU A 102 -10.03 -10.17 1.64
C GLU A 102 -8.65 -9.50 1.79
N VAL A 103 -7.69 -9.97 0.99
CA VAL A 103 -6.31 -9.46 0.94
C VAL A 103 -6.01 -8.85 -0.43
N TYR A 104 -5.26 -7.75 -0.42
CA TYR A 104 -4.69 -7.16 -1.63
C TYR A 104 -3.48 -7.97 -2.07
N ARG A 105 -3.40 -8.32 -3.36
CA ARG A 105 -2.23 -9.01 -3.93
C ARG A 105 -1.19 -8.03 -4.50
N ASN A 106 -1.54 -6.77 -4.70
CA ASN A 106 -0.57 -5.69 -4.94
C ASN A 106 0.02 -5.19 -3.62
N TYR A 107 1.01 -5.92 -3.10
CA TYR A 107 1.66 -5.59 -1.83
C TYR A 107 2.54 -4.35 -1.89
N ALA A 108 3.10 -4.05 -3.06
CA ALA A 108 3.93 -2.86 -3.26
C ALA A 108 3.12 -1.56 -3.12
N SER A 109 1.78 -1.62 -3.16
CA SER A 109 0.89 -0.46 -3.09
C SER A 109 1.19 0.59 -4.17
N VAL A 110 1.66 0.13 -5.34
CA VAL A 110 1.90 0.97 -6.51
C VAL A 110 0.70 0.84 -7.43
N PHE A 111 -0.11 1.89 -7.54
CA PHE A 111 -1.35 1.87 -8.31
C PHE A 111 -1.17 2.54 -9.66
N SER A 112 -1.71 1.91 -10.69
CA SER A 112 -1.80 2.45 -12.04
C SER A 112 -3.14 3.16 -12.26
N GLN A 113 -3.18 4.09 -13.21
CA GLN A 113 -4.41 4.67 -13.73
C GLN A 113 -5.39 3.63 -14.33
N ASP A 114 -4.87 2.45 -14.72
CA ASP A 114 -5.66 1.38 -15.34
C ASP A 114 -6.18 0.36 -14.30
N ASP A 115 -5.80 0.51 -13.03
CA ASP A 115 -6.18 -0.44 -11.98
C ASP A 115 -7.60 -0.19 -11.47
N ALA A 116 -8.27 -1.27 -11.05
CA ALA A 116 -9.45 -1.16 -10.20
C ALA A 116 -9.01 -0.91 -8.75
N ILE A 117 -9.17 0.32 -8.28
CA ILE A 117 -8.84 0.68 -6.90
C ILE A 117 -9.98 0.24 -5.99
N THR A 118 -9.64 -0.41 -4.89
CA THR A 118 -10.59 -0.89 -3.90
C THR A 118 -10.22 -0.38 -2.53
N ALA A 119 -11.21 0.07 -1.76
CA ALA A 119 -11.04 0.33 -0.35
C ALA A 119 -11.79 -0.71 0.48
N LYS A 120 -11.12 -1.22 1.51
CA LYS A 120 -11.64 -2.17 2.48
C LYS A 120 -11.85 -1.43 3.80
N LEU A 121 -13.10 -1.32 4.21
CA LEU A 121 -13.52 -0.77 5.48
C LEU A 121 -13.69 -1.92 6.47
N SER A 122 -13.10 -1.87 7.65
CA SER A 122 -13.32 -2.87 8.69
C SER A 122 -14.23 -2.33 9.77
N TRP A 123 -15.26 -3.09 10.12
CA TRP A 123 -16.31 -2.71 11.04
C TRP A 123 -16.32 -3.62 12.27
N GLN A 124 -16.63 -3.03 13.42
CA GLN A 124 -16.82 -3.73 14.66
C GLN A 124 -18.25 -3.53 15.16
N ARG A 125 -18.95 -4.62 15.48
CA ARG A 125 -20.28 -4.56 16.11
C ARG A 125 -20.15 -4.05 17.54
N VAL A 126 -21.00 -3.10 17.92
CA VAL A 126 -21.10 -2.60 19.29
C VAL A 126 -22.25 -3.32 20.01
N GLU A 127 -21.92 -4.22 20.94
CA GLU A 127 -22.84 -5.21 21.54
C GLU A 127 -24.16 -4.61 22.08
N ASP A 128 -24.10 -3.44 22.72
CA ASP A 128 -25.27 -2.80 23.36
C ASP A 128 -26.04 -1.82 22.46
N GLN A 129 -25.63 -1.64 21.20
CA GLN A 129 -26.31 -0.73 20.28
C GLN A 129 -27.34 -1.46 19.44
N PRO A 130 -28.54 -0.90 19.22
CA PRO A 130 -29.49 -1.46 18.26
C PRO A 130 -28.90 -1.43 16.85
N THR A 131 -29.34 -2.36 16.00
CA THR A 131 -28.97 -2.40 14.58
C THR A 131 -30.16 -2.84 13.73
N THR A 132 -30.27 -2.27 12.54
CA THR A 132 -31.19 -2.71 11.49
C THR A 132 -30.52 -3.65 10.47
N VAL A 133 -29.19 -3.79 10.56
CA VAL A 133 -28.42 -4.73 9.75
C VAL A 133 -28.83 -6.17 10.10
N SER A 134 -29.15 -6.95 9.07
CA SER A 134 -29.48 -8.37 9.24
C SER A 134 -28.32 -9.13 9.89
N ALA A 135 -28.64 -10.16 10.69
CA ALA A 135 -27.64 -10.99 11.38
C ALA A 135 -26.62 -11.67 10.44
N ASN A 136 -26.91 -11.77 9.15
CA ASN A 136 -26.01 -12.33 8.14
C ASN A 136 -24.99 -11.32 7.60
N PHE A 137 -25.05 -10.05 8.00
CA PHE A 137 -24.12 -9.02 7.52
C PHE A 137 -23.27 -8.48 8.66
N SER A 138 -22.06 -8.05 8.33
CA SER A 138 -21.06 -7.59 9.29
C SER A 138 -20.68 -6.12 9.12
N SER A 139 -21.43 -5.37 8.31
CA SER A 139 -21.22 -3.94 8.07
C SER A 139 -22.53 -3.19 7.79
N PRO A 140 -22.60 -1.88 8.10
CA PRO A 140 -23.76 -1.04 7.83
C PRO A 140 -23.77 -0.51 6.39
N PHE A 141 -24.84 0.21 6.01
CA PHE A 141 -24.84 1.04 4.81
C PHE A 141 -24.01 2.30 5.03
N VAL A 142 -23.16 2.63 4.05
CA VAL A 142 -22.39 3.88 4.02
C VAL A 142 -22.44 4.49 2.63
N ASP A 143 -22.05 5.75 2.52
CA ASP A 143 -21.86 6.39 1.23
C ASP A 143 -20.38 6.68 1.01
N ALA A 144 -19.91 6.43 -0.21
CA ALA A 144 -18.53 6.65 -0.62
C ALA A 144 -18.48 7.69 -1.74
N GLU A 145 -17.54 8.62 -1.63
CA GLU A 145 -17.31 9.70 -2.59
C GLU A 145 -15.85 9.73 -3.02
N TRP A 146 -15.60 9.51 -4.32
CA TRP A 146 -14.29 9.51 -4.94
C TRP A 146 -14.03 10.82 -5.65
N THR A 147 -12.92 11.47 -5.33
CA THR A 147 -12.50 12.75 -5.90
C THR A 147 -11.17 12.56 -6.63
N ASP A 148 -11.09 13.09 -7.85
CA ASP A 148 -9.88 13.02 -8.66
C ASP A 148 -8.79 14.02 -8.20
N PRO A 149 -7.59 13.97 -8.79
CA PRO A 149 -6.49 14.90 -8.46
C PRO A 149 -6.77 16.38 -8.74
N LEU A 150 -7.85 16.71 -9.46
CA LEU A 150 -8.28 18.09 -9.70
C LEU A 150 -9.36 18.53 -8.70
N GLY A 151 -9.71 17.70 -7.72
CA GLY A 151 -10.74 17.99 -6.73
C GLY A 151 -12.16 17.80 -7.27
N ARG A 152 -12.35 17.10 -8.39
CA ARG A 152 -13.67 16.85 -8.98
C ARG A 152 -14.24 15.53 -8.46
N LEU A 153 -15.50 15.55 -8.02
CA LEU A 153 -16.23 14.34 -7.65
C LEU A 153 -16.45 13.48 -8.91
N VAL A 154 -15.85 12.29 -8.94
CA VAL A 154 -15.95 11.33 -10.06
C VAL A 154 -17.07 10.33 -9.82
N LYS A 155 -17.16 9.80 -8.59
CA LYS A 155 -18.12 8.76 -8.23
C LYS A 155 -18.65 8.99 -6.83
N ALA A 156 -19.96 8.96 -6.70
CA ALA A 156 -20.65 8.91 -5.42
C ALA A 156 -21.58 7.69 -5.42
N SER A 157 -21.47 6.82 -4.42
CA SER A 157 -22.22 5.57 -4.37
C SER A 157 -22.58 5.18 -2.94
N THR A 158 -23.79 4.67 -2.74
CA THR A 158 -24.16 3.97 -1.51
C THR A 158 -23.60 2.55 -1.55
N VAL A 159 -22.82 2.20 -0.54
CA VAL A 159 -22.20 0.90 -0.35
C VAL A 159 -23.13 0.07 0.55
N PRO A 160 -23.63 -1.08 0.06
CA PRO A 160 -24.55 -1.92 0.83
C PRO A 160 -23.80 -2.65 1.96
N SER A 161 -24.57 -3.10 2.96
CA SER A 161 -24.09 -4.09 3.92
C SER A 161 -23.45 -5.29 3.23
N TYR A 162 -22.37 -5.81 3.81
CA TYR A 162 -21.59 -6.91 3.28
C TYR A 162 -21.46 -8.04 4.31
N ASP A 163 -21.51 -9.28 3.82
CA ASP A 163 -21.32 -10.50 4.62
C ASP A 163 -19.85 -10.88 4.55
N SER A 164 -19.09 -10.38 5.52
CA SER A 164 -17.67 -10.68 5.68
C SER A 164 -17.43 -11.44 6.98
N ILE A 165 -16.67 -12.52 6.89
CA ILE A 165 -16.14 -13.24 8.05
C ILE A 165 -15.11 -12.42 8.86
N TYR A 166 -14.55 -11.37 8.26
CA TYR A 166 -13.57 -10.47 8.88
C TYR A 166 -14.16 -9.10 9.25
N GLY A 167 -15.48 -8.92 9.10
CA GLY A 167 -16.14 -7.63 9.35
C GLY A 167 -15.83 -6.55 8.32
N SER A 168 -15.35 -6.93 7.14
CA SER A 168 -15.01 -5.97 6.09
C SER A 168 -16.23 -5.52 5.28
N GLN A 169 -16.07 -4.40 4.60
CA GLN A 169 -16.95 -3.91 3.53
C GLN A 169 -16.04 -3.34 2.43
N ILE A 170 -16.42 -3.54 1.18
CA ILE A 170 -15.57 -3.20 0.03
C ILE A 170 -16.26 -2.14 -0.82
N VAL A 171 -15.51 -1.12 -1.21
CA VAL A 171 -15.90 -0.13 -2.20
C VAL A 171 -14.87 -0.08 -3.32
N THR A 172 -15.32 0.03 -4.55
CA THR A 172 -14.46 -0.04 -5.74
C THR A 172 -14.63 1.18 -6.63
N LEU A 173 -13.51 1.71 -7.12
CA LEU A 173 -13.41 2.62 -8.24
C LEU A 173 -12.83 1.84 -9.42
N LEU A 174 -13.62 1.65 -10.47
CA LEU A 174 -13.18 0.96 -11.67
C LEU A 174 -12.40 1.93 -12.58
N ALA A 175 -11.39 1.44 -13.28
CA ALA A 175 -10.58 2.26 -14.18
C ALA A 175 -11.43 2.99 -15.24
N ASN A 176 -12.48 2.36 -15.75
CA ASN A 176 -13.39 2.94 -16.75
C ASN A 176 -14.33 4.02 -16.21
N GLU A 177 -14.48 4.14 -14.88
CA GLU A 177 -15.25 5.21 -14.24
C GLU A 177 -14.44 6.52 -14.18
N THR A 178 -13.14 6.46 -14.47
CA THR A 178 -12.30 7.65 -14.60
C THR A 178 -12.48 8.25 -16.00
N LEU A 179 -13.16 9.39 -16.09
CA LEU A 179 -13.45 10.09 -17.36
C LEU A 179 -12.18 10.54 -18.12
N THR A 180 -11.05 10.54 -17.43
CA THR A 180 -9.70 10.79 -17.94
C THR A 180 -8.74 9.92 -17.13
N PRO A 181 -7.61 9.45 -17.69
CA PRO A 181 -6.53 8.86 -16.90
C PRO A 181 -6.04 9.91 -15.92
N SER A 182 -6.58 9.90 -14.71
CA SER A 182 -6.35 10.96 -13.74
C SER A 182 -5.20 10.50 -12.86
N ILE A 183 -3.99 10.67 -13.37
CA ILE A 183 -2.74 10.42 -12.66
C ILE A 183 -2.61 11.44 -11.54
N GLY A 184 -2.17 11.00 -10.37
CA GLY A 184 -1.92 11.85 -9.23
C GLY A 184 -2.67 11.42 -7.99
N GLU A 185 -2.88 12.36 -7.08
CA GLU A 185 -3.43 12.11 -5.76
C GLU A 185 -4.96 12.14 -5.78
N TRP A 186 -5.56 10.99 -5.49
CA TRP A 186 -7.01 10.82 -5.34
C TRP A 186 -7.40 10.90 -3.87
N GLN A 187 -8.68 11.18 -3.65
CA GLN A 187 -9.29 11.12 -2.32
C GLN A 187 -10.56 10.27 -2.33
N LEU A 188 -10.73 9.44 -1.31
CA LEU A 188 -11.97 8.74 -0.98
C LEU A 188 -12.47 9.24 0.37
N ASN A 189 -13.74 9.67 0.40
CA ASN A 189 -14.44 10.06 1.62
C ASN A 189 -15.58 9.08 1.90
N ILE A 190 -15.68 8.64 3.16
CA ILE A 190 -16.70 7.70 3.64
C ILE A 190 -17.64 8.43 4.59
N TRP A 191 -18.94 8.36 4.31
CA TRP A 191 -19.98 9.03 5.06
C TRP A 191 -20.96 8.00 5.64
N ALA A 192 -21.51 8.28 6.81
CA ALA A 192 -22.68 7.55 7.30
C ALA A 192 -23.84 7.77 6.33
N ALA A 193 -24.50 6.68 5.92
CA ALA A 193 -25.64 6.78 5.03
C ALA A 193 -26.75 7.63 5.68
N ALA A 194 -27.36 8.53 4.91
CA ALA A 194 -28.52 9.25 5.38
C ALA A 194 -29.66 8.23 5.60
N VAL A 195 -30.15 8.12 6.84
CA VAL A 195 -31.19 7.16 7.22
C VAL A 195 -32.36 7.21 6.22
N LEU A 196 -32.54 6.13 5.47
CA LEU A 196 -33.73 5.91 4.64
C LEU A 196 -34.93 5.70 5.57
N GLY A 197 -35.65 6.77 5.89
CA GLY A 197 -36.83 6.65 6.77
C GLY A 197 -37.64 7.91 7.10
N GLY A 198 -37.22 9.10 6.67
CA GLY A 198 -38.06 10.31 6.74
C GLY A 198 -38.54 10.70 5.34
N PRO A 199 -39.81 11.11 5.15
CA PRO A 199 -40.23 11.65 3.86
C PRO A 199 -39.32 12.83 3.48
N PRO A 200 -39.03 13.03 2.18
CA PRO A 200 -38.38 14.27 1.75
C PRO A 200 -39.30 15.40 2.22
N VAL A 201 -38.83 16.22 3.17
CA VAL A 201 -39.53 17.44 3.56
C VAL A 201 -39.66 18.23 2.27
N SER A 202 -40.89 18.29 1.77
CA SER A 202 -41.22 18.98 0.55
C SER A 202 -40.66 20.39 0.66
N ALA A 203 -39.98 20.83 -0.39
CA ALA A 203 -39.41 22.17 -0.50
C ALA A 203 -40.52 23.22 -0.42
N GLY A 204 -40.97 23.50 0.80
CA GLY A 204 -41.72 24.66 1.21
C GLY A 204 -40.71 25.65 1.78
N ASN A 205 -40.46 26.70 1.01
CA ASN A 205 -39.68 27.89 1.31
C ASN A 205 -39.04 28.02 2.71
N ASN A 206 -37.71 28.18 2.67
CA ASN A 206 -36.82 28.79 3.67
C ASN A 206 -36.02 27.82 4.57
N HIS A 207 -34.70 27.96 4.42
CA HIS A 207 -33.59 27.33 5.15
C HIS A 207 -33.28 25.86 4.82
N LYS A 208 -32.14 25.69 4.11
CA LYS A 208 -31.43 24.44 3.84
C LYS A 208 -31.17 23.66 5.15
N ALA A 209 -32.10 22.80 5.57
CA ALA A 209 -31.79 21.69 6.45
C ALA A 209 -31.13 20.60 5.59
N LYS A 210 -29.84 20.80 5.27
CA LYS A 210 -28.99 19.74 4.73
C LYS A 210 -28.85 18.73 5.87
N THR A 211 -29.51 17.58 5.80
CA THR A 211 -29.33 16.50 6.77
C THR A 211 -27.84 16.27 6.91
N ALA A 212 -27.27 16.56 8.08
CA ALA A 212 -25.84 16.51 8.30
C ALA A 212 -25.40 15.05 8.23
N ARG A 213 -24.85 14.62 7.08
CA ARG A 213 -24.20 13.31 6.95
C ARG A 213 -22.91 13.34 7.78
N THR A 214 -22.69 12.31 8.59
CA THR A 214 -21.47 12.21 9.42
C THR A 214 -20.31 11.74 8.56
N HIS A 215 -19.22 12.50 8.51
CA HIS A 215 -17.98 12.09 7.83
C HIS A 215 -17.25 11.08 8.70
N LEU A 216 -17.05 9.86 8.24
CA LEU A 216 -16.47 8.78 9.04
C LEU A 216 -14.95 8.71 8.85
N ALA A 217 -14.52 8.70 7.59
CA ALA A 217 -13.11 8.55 7.25
C ALA A 217 -12.79 9.19 5.90
N SER A 218 -11.52 9.55 5.73
CA SER A 218 -10.96 10.01 4.47
C SER A 218 -9.64 9.28 4.22
N VAL A 219 -9.35 8.98 2.97
CA VAL A 219 -8.06 8.44 2.55
C VAL A 219 -7.61 9.11 1.27
N ASN A 220 -6.34 9.52 1.24
CA ASN A 220 -5.68 9.92 0.01
C ASN A 220 -4.77 8.80 -0.47
N PHE A 221 -4.72 8.59 -1.78
CA PHE A 221 -3.83 7.61 -2.43
C PHE A 221 -3.37 8.15 -3.78
N VAL A 222 -2.31 7.59 -4.34
CA VAL A 222 -1.77 8.04 -5.63
C VAL A 222 -1.92 6.96 -6.70
N THR A 223 -2.30 7.38 -7.91
CA THR A 223 -2.18 6.55 -9.12
C THR A 223 -1.11 7.12 -10.05
N PHE A 224 -0.44 6.23 -10.78
CA PHE A 224 0.65 6.55 -11.68
C PHE A 224 0.33 6.14 -13.12
N PRO A 225 1.07 6.68 -14.12
CA PRO A 225 0.94 6.24 -15.50
C PRO A 225 1.37 4.77 -15.64
N SER A 226 0.58 3.96 -16.33
CA SER A 226 0.86 2.52 -16.51
C SER A 226 2.21 2.25 -17.18
N ASP A 227 2.60 3.12 -18.11
CA ASP A 227 3.88 3.06 -18.80
C ASP A 227 5.06 3.51 -17.93
N GLY A 228 4.80 4.09 -16.75
CA GLY A 228 5.81 4.57 -15.82
C GLY A 228 6.51 5.85 -16.25
N ARG A 229 6.07 6.53 -17.32
CA ARG A 229 6.65 7.82 -17.70
C ARG A 229 6.26 8.90 -16.69
N ASP A 230 7.10 9.91 -16.54
CA ASP A 230 6.81 11.12 -15.76
C ASP A 230 6.33 10.87 -14.32
N LEU A 231 6.87 9.84 -13.66
CA LEU A 231 6.62 9.57 -12.24
C LEU A 231 6.98 10.79 -11.39
N ASN A 232 5.98 11.30 -10.68
CA ASN A 232 6.18 12.47 -9.84
C ASN A 232 6.95 12.08 -8.56
N LYS A 233 8.24 12.43 -8.50
CA LYS A 233 9.10 12.14 -7.34
C LYS A 233 8.55 12.67 -6.01
N SER A 234 7.81 13.79 -6.01
CA SER A 234 7.24 14.33 -4.78
C SER A 234 6.10 13.44 -4.23
N LEU A 235 5.27 12.89 -5.12
CA LEU A 235 4.24 11.93 -4.74
C LEU A 235 4.85 10.61 -4.26
N ILE A 236 5.89 10.13 -4.94
CA ILE A 236 6.62 8.92 -4.50
C ILE A 236 7.18 9.14 -3.08
N ARG A 237 7.84 10.28 -2.82
CA ARG A 237 8.33 10.60 -1.47
C ARG A 237 7.20 10.75 -0.43
N LYS A 238 6.03 11.26 -0.85
CA LYS A 238 4.85 11.39 0.03
C LYS A 238 4.28 10.02 0.42
N TYR A 239 4.22 9.07 -0.50
CA TYR A 239 3.53 7.77 -0.31
C TYR A 239 4.45 6.59 -0.04
N PHE A 240 5.77 6.75 -0.13
CA PHE A 240 6.74 5.68 0.11
C PHE A 240 7.88 6.16 1.00
N THR A 241 8.47 5.24 1.74
CA THR A 241 9.66 5.49 2.56
C THR A 241 10.67 4.39 2.29
N VAL A 242 11.89 4.77 1.93
CA VAL A 242 13.02 3.84 1.89
C VAL A 242 13.60 3.75 3.30
N MET A 243 13.24 2.68 4.00
CA MET A 243 13.62 2.46 5.39
C MET A 243 15.10 2.14 5.52
N ASP A 244 15.61 1.26 4.67
CA ASP A 244 16.98 0.76 4.74
C ASP A 244 17.49 0.30 3.37
N ALA A 245 18.80 0.10 3.26
CA ALA A 245 19.45 -0.40 2.06
C ALA A 245 20.65 -1.31 2.41
N CYS A 246 20.83 -2.38 1.66
CA CYS A 246 21.96 -3.30 1.83
C CYS A 246 22.56 -3.73 0.49
N THR A 247 23.75 -4.34 0.52
CA THR A 247 24.44 -4.85 -0.67
C THR A 247 24.54 -6.38 -0.62
N VAL A 248 24.27 -7.05 -1.75
CA VAL A 248 24.30 -8.53 -1.84
C VAL A 248 25.73 -9.02 -2.03
N ASN A 249 26.48 -8.42 -2.96
CA ASN A 249 27.85 -8.83 -3.28
C ASN A 249 28.88 -7.87 -2.67
N THR A 250 29.68 -8.34 -1.73
CA THR A 250 30.86 -7.61 -1.19
C THR A 250 32.14 -7.89 -1.98
N THR A 251 32.08 -8.59 -3.11
CA THR A 251 33.27 -9.01 -3.85
C THR A 251 33.80 -7.89 -4.74
N ALA A 252 34.71 -7.09 -4.16
CA ALA A 252 35.77 -6.29 -4.82
C ALA A 252 35.32 -5.10 -5.71
N LYS A 253 35.59 -3.84 -5.30
CA LYS A 253 36.85 -3.03 -5.42
C LYS A 253 36.80 -2.16 -6.69
N PRO A 254 36.96 -0.82 -6.63
CA PRO A 254 38.27 -0.15 -6.62
C PRO A 254 38.28 1.10 -5.70
N ASP A 255 39.40 1.80 -5.60
CA ASP A 255 39.67 2.91 -4.68
C ASP A 255 38.47 3.88 -4.43
N GLY A 256 37.96 3.89 -3.19
CA GLY A 256 37.37 5.09 -2.59
C GLY A 256 35.84 5.27 -2.64
N VAL A 257 35.06 4.48 -3.38
CA VAL A 257 33.58 4.53 -3.27
C VAL A 257 33.14 3.63 -2.15
N LEU A 258 33.27 4.14 -0.93
CA LEU A 258 32.73 3.46 0.22
C LEU A 258 31.20 3.64 0.21
N LEU A 259 30.46 2.56 -0.03
CA LEU A 259 29.11 2.39 0.52
C LEU A 259 29.26 2.19 2.04
N ASN A 260 29.81 3.20 2.72
CA ASN A 260 30.34 3.12 4.09
C ASN A 260 29.30 2.76 5.15
N SER A 261 28.01 2.68 4.78
CA SER A 261 26.91 2.44 5.70
C SER A 261 25.88 1.43 5.20
N SER A 262 26.08 0.79 4.03
CA SER A 262 25.16 -0.24 3.56
C SER A 262 25.63 -1.57 4.14
N ALA A 263 24.93 -2.08 5.16
CA ALA A 263 25.21 -3.39 5.72
C ALA A 263 25.19 -4.45 4.60
N ASN A 264 25.97 -5.53 4.75
CA ASN A 264 25.81 -6.68 3.86
C ASN A 264 24.40 -7.26 4.09
N CYS A 265 23.67 -7.55 3.00
CA CYS A 265 22.30 -8.04 3.07
C CYS A 265 22.14 -9.29 3.95
N SER A 266 23.12 -10.19 3.94
CA SER A 266 23.15 -11.39 4.80
C SER A 266 23.23 -11.13 6.31
N GLN A 267 23.57 -9.90 6.71
CA GLN A 267 23.65 -9.48 8.12
C GLN A 267 22.43 -8.69 8.58
N THR A 268 21.49 -8.41 7.68
CA THR A 268 20.25 -7.72 8.04
C THR A 268 19.23 -8.71 8.63
N LEU A 269 18.13 -8.18 9.17
CA LEU A 269 16.99 -8.99 9.63
C LEU A 269 15.83 -9.00 8.63
N TRP A 270 15.97 -8.26 7.53
CA TRP A 270 14.88 -7.98 6.61
C TRP A 270 15.17 -8.41 5.19
N SER A 271 16.44 -8.44 4.76
CA SER A 271 16.79 -8.89 3.40
C SER A 271 16.38 -10.34 3.19
N HIS A 272 15.98 -10.67 1.97
CA HIS A 272 15.70 -12.05 1.58
C HIS A 272 16.98 -12.90 1.42
N HIS A 273 18.17 -12.29 1.45
CA HIS A 273 19.47 -12.97 1.60
C HIS A 273 19.89 -13.18 3.07
N SER A 274 19.09 -12.71 4.04
CA SER A 274 19.34 -12.98 5.46
C SER A 274 19.06 -14.46 5.77
N PRO A 275 19.78 -15.08 6.72
CA PRO A 275 19.54 -16.48 7.07
C PRO A 275 18.09 -16.75 7.50
N ASP A 276 17.46 -17.74 6.88
CA ASP A 276 16.10 -18.21 7.22
C ASP A 276 16.08 -19.72 7.49
N PRO A 277 16.57 -20.17 8.68
CA PRO A 277 16.79 -21.60 8.96
C PRO A 277 15.54 -22.47 8.88
N LYS A 278 14.33 -21.90 8.97
CA LYS A 278 13.06 -22.66 8.82
C LYS A 278 12.78 -23.06 7.36
N SER A 279 13.38 -22.37 6.40
CA SER A 279 13.17 -22.57 4.96
C SER A 279 14.42 -23.17 4.28
N GLU A 280 15.56 -23.17 4.97
CA GLU A 280 16.81 -23.75 4.48
C GLU A 280 16.85 -25.28 4.69
N PHE A 281 17.06 -26.01 3.59
CA PHE A 281 17.18 -27.48 3.63
C PHE A 281 18.64 -27.90 3.72
N ASN A 282 19.07 -28.33 4.90
CA ASN A 282 20.39 -28.94 5.10
C ASN A 282 20.32 -30.48 4.95
N PHE A 283 20.82 -31.00 3.82
CA PHE A 283 20.76 -32.43 3.46
C PHE A 283 21.62 -33.36 4.34
N TYR A 284 22.55 -32.82 5.13
CA TYR A 284 23.54 -33.63 5.85
C TYR A 284 22.95 -34.53 6.95
N ARG A 285 21.75 -34.24 7.46
CA ARG A 285 21.10 -35.11 8.48
C ARG A 285 20.49 -36.40 7.91
N PHE A 286 20.29 -36.51 6.60
CA PHE A 286 19.68 -37.69 5.98
C PHE A 286 20.68 -38.78 5.56
N LEU A 287 21.96 -38.44 5.43
CA LEU A 287 23.00 -39.38 5.00
C LEU A 287 23.76 -40.03 6.16
N ALA A 288 23.76 -39.42 7.35
CA ALA A 288 24.40 -39.99 8.53
C ALA A 288 23.61 -41.17 9.14
N ASP A 289 22.31 -41.30 8.84
CA ASP A 289 21.44 -42.34 9.40
C ASP A 289 21.37 -43.62 8.51
N LYS A 290 22.13 -43.66 7.41
CA LYS A 290 22.20 -44.82 6.50
C LYS A 290 23.50 -45.60 6.56
N THR A 291 24.44 -45.22 7.43
CA THR A 291 25.72 -45.93 7.60
C THR A 291 25.79 -46.87 8.81
N ASP A 292 24.71 -46.99 9.60
CA ASP A 292 24.62 -47.94 10.74
C ASP A 292 23.46 -48.96 10.57
N ARG A 293 23.43 -49.68 9.45
CA ARG A 293 22.72 -50.97 9.33
C ARG A 293 23.50 -51.99 8.50
#